data_AF-A0A958PDC4-F1
#
_entry.id   AF-A0A958PDC4-F1
#
_cell.length_a   1.000
_cell.length_b   1.000
_cell.length_c   1.000
_cell.angle_alpha   90.00
_cell.angle_beta   90.00
_cell.angle_gamma   90.00
#
_symmetry.space_group_name_H-M   'P 1'
#
loop_
_entity.id
_entity.type
_entity.pdbx_description
1 polymer ?
#
loop_
_entity_poly.entity_id
_entity_poly.type
_entity_poly.pdbx_seq_one_letter_code
_entity_poly.pdbx_strand_id
1 'polypeptide(L)'
;MKALLYIFFISFLSTQAKAQTKYSVFALVCPDRIRLLDYFEGEELRGYQYQKDLSLQEKLNIVRVRMPDRSRLFSQYLLDYQSYETQDTLIPDPENRHEEWVIRPPENCKFSILLQSDLISKIWRNKDLWQKLSRYEREGVFFNWAIAKEIFATPQGLPHSTLYIRALNSILLQPEFNLLSLKELIQTLKVAHLTSLRVQTVLVDLSKKIQFYNDNIIQEAFPITLSSWPPIHLAAFDESEGLTQVLLKKDTVYFYENGQVKSLRFQDSLPLKTIGGVVYFSTPDHFKQWAPTEEEKFPRIYFYSNGFVKDGITIEPRSFETNELKVLTAQHKGRFENFDNSHLYFTEDGSLVTIGNSSGQIKINEGWYNIAKNIHVSWHRPGQLKELVVTEPVYLKAQGQNILWKGFLSFNTDGALNCGFIAQNYRFQSRNGSTKSARNGEQVCFDDNGLML
;
A
#
# COMPACT_ATOMS: atom_id res chain seq x y z
N MET A 1 37.20 34.95 -1.19
CA MET A 1 37.07 33.68 -0.43
C MET A 1 35.64 33.19 -0.66
N LYS A 2 35.36 32.55 -1.80
CA LYS A 2 35.17 31.09 -2.01
C LYS A 2 34.15 30.50 -0.99
N ALA A 3 32.87 30.40 -1.38
CA ALA A 3 32.19 29.19 -1.91
C ALA A 3 31.40 28.49 -0.77
N LEU A 4 30.22 27.87 -0.87
CA LEU A 4 29.39 27.26 -1.93
C LEU A 4 27.91 27.47 -1.50
N LEU A 5 26.98 27.96 -2.32
CA LEU A 5 26.11 27.22 -3.26
C LEU A 5 25.77 25.76 -2.85
N TYR A 6 24.64 25.55 -2.18
CA TYR A 6 23.90 24.28 -2.22
C TYR A 6 22.54 24.54 -2.87
N ILE A 7 22.54 24.46 -4.20
CA ILE A 7 21.34 24.21 -4.99
C ILE A 7 20.96 22.77 -4.71
N PHE A 8 19.78 22.53 -4.12
CA PHE A 8 19.19 21.20 -4.10
C PHE A 8 18.85 20.80 -5.53
N PHE A 9 19.75 20.02 -6.13
CA PHE A 9 19.42 19.13 -7.23
C PHE A 9 18.52 18.03 -6.64
N ILE A 10 17.20 18.21 -6.72
CA ILE A 10 16.32 17.05 -6.85
C ILE A 10 16.57 16.57 -8.26
N SER A 11 17.38 15.52 -8.35
CA SER A 11 17.58 14.72 -9.55
C SER A 11 16.23 14.12 -9.94
N PHE A 12 15.48 14.90 -10.73
CA PHE A 12 14.47 14.37 -11.64
C PHE A 12 15.15 13.26 -12.44
N LEU A 13 14.75 12.03 -12.13
CA LEU A 13 14.89 10.88 -13.01
C LEU A 13 14.53 11.32 -14.43
N SER A 14 15.55 11.31 -15.28
CA SER A 14 15.50 11.44 -16.74
C SER A 14 14.26 12.16 -17.29
N THR A 15 14.37 13.48 -17.45
CA THR A 15 13.75 14.16 -18.59
C THR A 15 14.37 13.61 -19.88
N GLN A 16 14.08 12.34 -20.21
CA GLN A 16 13.85 12.07 -21.63
C GLN A 16 12.73 13.02 -21.98
N ALA A 17 13.03 14.01 -22.82
CA ALA A 17 12.03 14.87 -23.41
C ALA A 17 10.94 13.95 -23.93
N LYS A 18 9.82 13.82 -23.19
CA LYS A 18 8.59 13.23 -23.71
C LYS A 18 8.30 14.11 -24.92
N ALA A 19 8.67 13.65 -26.11
CA ALA A 19 8.38 14.34 -27.36
C ALA A 19 6.92 14.78 -27.26
N GLN A 20 6.63 16.06 -27.56
CA GLN A 20 5.28 16.63 -27.42
C GLN A 20 4.27 15.70 -28.11
N THR A 21 3.68 14.80 -27.33
CA THR A 21 2.83 13.74 -27.86
C THR A 21 1.47 14.38 -27.92
N LYS A 22 1.08 14.83 -29.11
CA LYS A 22 -0.26 15.37 -29.32
C LYS A 22 -1.25 14.21 -29.21
N TYR A 23 -2.06 14.23 -28.16
CA TYR A 23 -3.19 13.33 -28.01
C TYR A 23 -4.37 13.85 -28.83
N SER A 24 -5.06 12.96 -29.55
CA SER A 24 -6.22 13.33 -30.38
C SER A 24 -7.47 12.55 -29.96
N VAL A 25 -8.60 13.25 -29.91
CA VAL A 25 -9.94 12.67 -29.74
C VAL A 25 -10.67 12.76 -31.07
N PHE A 26 -11.22 11.64 -31.53
CA PHE A 26 -11.84 11.51 -32.84
C PHE A 26 -13.37 11.46 -32.76
N ALA A 27 -14.03 11.94 -33.80
CA ALA A 27 -15.46 11.75 -34.03
C ALA A 27 -15.73 11.04 -35.35
N LEU A 28 -16.86 10.34 -35.39
CA LEU A 28 -17.59 10.06 -36.62
C LEU A 28 -18.46 11.26 -36.97
N VAL A 29 -18.18 11.87 -38.13
CA VAL A 29 -18.92 13.00 -38.68
C VAL A 29 -19.76 12.49 -39.86
N CYS A 30 -21.07 12.57 -39.72
CA CYS A 30 -22.05 12.26 -40.77
C CYS A 30 -22.80 13.55 -41.16
N PRO A 31 -23.58 13.57 -42.25
CA PRO A 31 -24.29 14.77 -42.71
C PRO A 31 -25.29 15.33 -41.69
N ASP A 32 -25.91 14.45 -40.90
CA ASP A 32 -26.99 14.74 -39.96
C ASP A 32 -26.55 14.75 -38.48
N ARG A 33 -25.38 14.18 -38.17
CA ARG A 33 -24.94 13.99 -36.78
C ARG A 33 -23.43 13.89 -36.62
N ILE A 34 -22.95 14.23 -35.43
CA ILE A 34 -21.58 13.99 -34.99
C ILE A 34 -21.62 13.12 -33.74
N ARG A 35 -20.76 12.11 -33.70
CA ARG A 35 -20.63 11.19 -32.56
C ARG A 35 -19.17 10.97 -32.22
N LEU A 36 -18.86 10.85 -30.93
CA LEU A 36 -17.54 10.41 -30.48
C LEU A 36 -17.23 9.03 -31.06
N LEU A 37 -16.00 8.86 -31.57
CA LEU A 37 -15.57 7.59 -32.15
C LEU A 37 -15.69 6.44 -31.14
N ASP A 38 -15.36 6.70 -29.88
CA ASP A 38 -15.46 5.76 -28.77
C ASP A 38 -16.86 5.15 -28.66
N TYR A 39 -17.90 5.98 -28.67
CA TYR A 39 -19.28 5.53 -28.55
C TYR A 39 -19.73 4.74 -29.77
N PHE A 40 -19.34 5.18 -30.96
CA PHE A 40 -19.64 4.45 -32.18
C PHE A 40 -18.96 3.07 -32.18
N GLU A 41 -17.68 2.99 -31.82
CA GLU A 41 -16.96 1.72 -31.68
C GLU A 41 -17.54 0.85 -30.55
N GLY A 42 -17.98 1.43 -29.44
CA GLY A 42 -18.62 0.69 -28.35
C GLY A 42 -19.96 0.07 -28.76
N GLU A 43 -20.80 0.83 -29.47
CA GLU A 43 -22.06 0.32 -30.02
C GLU A 43 -21.83 -0.76 -31.07
N GLU A 44 -21.05 -0.46 -32.11
CA GLU A 44 -20.89 -1.36 -33.27
C GLU A 44 -20.09 -2.62 -32.96
N LEU A 45 -19.01 -2.51 -32.18
CA LEU A 45 -18.13 -3.66 -31.92
C LEU A 45 -18.54 -4.45 -30.68
N ARG A 46 -19.21 -3.81 -29.73
CA ARG A 46 -19.41 -4.37 -28.38
C ARG A 46 -20.86 -4.40 -27.94
N GLY A 47 -21.78 -3.87 -28.75
CA GLY A 47 -23.23 -3.88 -28.47
C GLY A 47 -23.62 -3.00 -27.29
N TYR A 48 -22.80 -2.00 -26.95
CA TYR A 48 -23.03 -1.15 -25.79
C TYR A 48 -24.21 -0.21 -26.01
N GLN A 49 -24.98 0.05 -24.95
CA GLN A 49 -26.08 1.02 -24.97
C GLN A 49 -25.80 2.14 -23.98
N TYR A 50 -25.81 3.38 -24.46
CA TYR A 50 -25.46 4.53 -23.63
C TYR A 50 -26.68 5.37 -23.24
N GLN A 51 -26.76 5.76 -21.97
CA GLN A 51 -27.74 6.75 -21.50
C GLN A 51 -27.28 8.17 -21.85
N LYS A 52 -28.05 8.85 -22.71
CA LYS A 52 -27.69 10.16 -23.29
C LYS A 52 -28.00 11.36 -22.38
N ASP A 53 -28.74 11.13 -21.31
CA ASP A 53 -29.32 12.14 -20.42
C ASP A 53 -28.58 12.32 -19.08
N LEU A 54 -27.60 11.45 -18.78
CA LEU A 54 -26.76 11.59 -17.59
C LEU A 54 -25.85 12.82 -17.66
N SER A 55 -25.87 13.63 -16.60
CA SER A 55 -24.94 14.74 -16.39
C SER A 55 -23.52 14.26 -16.08
N LEU A 56 -22.53 15.14 -16.30
CA LEU A 56 -21.14 14.91 -15.90
C LEU A 56 -21.00 14.50 -14.42
N GLN A 57 -21.75 15.11 -13.51
CA GLN A 57 -21.68 14.80 -12.08
C GLN A 57 -22.21 13.39 -11.78
N GLU A 58 -23.30 12.98 -12.45
CA GLU A 58 -23.84 11.62 -12.33
C GLU A 58 -22.85 10.60 -12.88
N LYS A 59 -22.21 10.87 -14.03
CA LYS A 59 -21.14 10.04 -14.58
C LYS A 59 -19.95 9.92 -13.62
N LEU A 60 -19.51 11.01 -13.00
CA LEU A 60 -18.44 10.97 -12.00
C LEU A 60 -18.84 10.19 -10.74
N ASN A 61 -20.10 10.27 -10.33
CA ASN A 61 -20.64 9.49 -9.21
C ASN A 61 -20.70 8.00 -9.53
N ILE A 62 -21.03 7.61 -10.77
CA ILE A 62 -20.94 6.23 -11.26
C ILE A 62 -19.50 5.72 -11.10
N VAL A 63 -18.52 6.46 -11.63
CA VAL A 63 -17.10 6.10 -11.47
C VAL A 63 -16.69 6.03 -9.99
N ARG A 64 -17.19 6.95 -9.14
CA ARG A 64 -16.84 7.02 -7.71
C ARG A 64 -17.19 5.74 -6.94
N VAL A 65 -18.33 5.11 -7.25
CA VAL A 65 -18.79 3.91 -6.55
C VAL A 65 -17.83 2.73 -6.75
N ARG A 66 -17.24 2.60 -7.94
CA ARG A 66 -16.37 1.46 -8.30
C ARG A 66 -14.89 1.79 -8.30
N MET A 67 -14.53 3.04 -8.58
CA MET A 67 -13.16 3.53 -8.73
C MET A 67 -13.01 4.91 -8.05
N PRO A 68 -13.12 5.00 -6.71
CA PRO A 68 -13.16 6.27 -5.98
C PRO A 68 -11.93 7.14 -6.23
N ASP A 69 -10.73 6.54 -6.28
CA ASP A 69 -9.48 7.26 -6.56
C ASP A 69 -9.48 7.91 -7.95
N ARG A 70 -9.99 7.18 -8.97
CA ARG A 70 -10.11 7.73 -10.33
C ARG A 70 -11.15 8.82 -10.41
N SER A 71 -12.28 8.67 -9.72
CA SER A 71 -13.29 9.73 -9.67
C SER A 71 -12.72 11.02 -9.09
N ARG A 72 -11.99 10.95 -7.97
CA ARG A 72 -11.28 12.10 -7.39
C ARG A 72 -10.30 12.72 -8.37
N LEU A 73 -9.50 11.91 -9.06
CA LEU A 73 -8.55 12.37 -10.07
C LEU A 73 -9.26 13.05 -11.25
N PHE A 74 -10.35 12.49 -11.75
CA PHE A 74 -11.14 13.07 -12.84
C PHE A 74 -11.82 14.37 -12.43
N SER A 75 -12.29 14.48 -11.18
CA SER A 75 -12.78 15.75 -10.64
C SER A 75 -11.70 16.83 -10.64
N GLN A 76 -10.46 16.48 -10.31
CA GLN A 76 -9.32 17.41 -10.41
C GLN A 76 -9.02 17.78 -11.86
N TYR A 77 -8.99 16.79 -12.76
CA TYR A 77 -8.79 17.02 -14.19
C TYR A 77 -9.89 17.85 -14.84
N LEU A 78 -11.11 17.85 -14.30
CA LEU A 78 -12.16 18.75 -14.76
C LEU A 78 -11.81 20.22 -14.52
N LEU A 79 -11.25 20.53 -13.35
CA LEU A 79 -10.78 21.88 -13.03
C LEU A 79 -9.61 22.27 -13.96
N ASP A 80 -8.68 21.35 -14.19
CA ASP A 80 -7.58 21.55 -15.14
C ASP A 80 -8.13 21.83 -16.55
N TYR A 81 -9.00 20.96 -17.06
CA TYR A 81 -9.61 21.08 -18.38
C TYR A 81 -10.31 22.42 -18.58
N GLN A 82 -11.00 22.92 -17.55
CA GLN A 82 -11.67 24.23 -17.58
C GLN A 82 -10.70 25.41 -17.52
N SER A 83 -9.50 25.22 -16.95
CA SER A 83 -8.47 26.25 -16.81
C SER A 83 -7.51 26.35 -18.01
N TYR A 84 -7.46 25.34 -18.88
CA TYR A 84 -6.48 25.26 -19.96
C TYR A 84 -6.71 26.31 -21.04
N GLU A 85 -5.61 26.80 -21.63
CA GLU A 85 -5.67 27.67 -22.80
C GLU A 85 -6.32 26.89 -23.94
N THR A 86 -7.54 27.27 -24.27
CA THR A 86 -8.32 26.60 -25.30
C THR A 86 -8.29 27.41 -26.58
N GLN A 87 -7.77 26.80 -27.65
CA GLN A 87 -7.68 27.42 -28.96
C GLN A 87 -8.67 26.74 -29.91
N ASP A 88 -9.60 27.53 -30.44
CA ASP A 88 -10.51 27.07 -31.47
C ASP A 88 -9.82 27.21 -32.83
N THR A 89 -9.36 26.09 -33.39
CA THR A 89 -8.56 26.06 -34.62
C THR A 89 -9.12 25.04 -35.63
N LEU A 90 -8.74 25.19 -36.89
CA LEU A 90 -8.96 24.14 -37.87
C LEU A 90 -7.89 23.06 -37.65
N ILE A 91 -8.32 21.85 -37.30
CA ILE A 91 -7.44 20.69 -37.17
C ILE A 91 -7.64 19.87 -38.44
N PRO A 92 -6.60 19.70 -39.28
CA PRO A 92 -6.72 18.93 -40.50
C PRO A 92 -7.07 17.48 -40.19
N ASP A 93 -7.96 16.90 -41.00
CA ASP A 93 -8.28 15.48 -40.93
C ASP A 93 -7.01 14.66 -41.25
N PRO A 94 -6.79 13.52 -40.61
CA PRO A 94 -5.67 12.64 -40.96
C PRO A 94 -5.82 12.15 -42.41
N GLU A 95 -4.79 12.37 -43.23
CA GLU A 95 -4.80 12.08 -44.68
C GLU A 95 -4.87 10.58 -45.00
N ASN A 96 -4.50 9.72 -44.04
CA ASN A 96 -4.48 8.27 -44.19
C ASN A 96 -5.31 7.56 -43.12
N ARG A 97 -5.65 6.30 -43.39
CA ARG A 97 -6.26 5.40 -42.41
C ARG A 97 -5.37 5.37 -41.17
N HIS A 98 -5.84 6.00 -40.09
CA HIS A 98 -5.10 6.00 -38.83
C HIS A 98 -4.99 4.54 -38.36
N GLU A 99 -3.80 4.09 -37.97
CA GLU A 99 -3.57 2.71 -37.47
C GLU A 99 -4.49 2.35 -36.30
N GLU A 100 -5.07 3.37 -35.68
CA GLU A 100 -5.99 3.25 -34.55
C GLU A 100 -7.45 3.00 -34.92
N TRP A 101 -7.86 3.09 -36.20
CA TRP A 101 -9.26 2.89 -36.57
C TRP A 101 -9.60 1.41 -36.74
N VAL A 102 -10.45 0.89 -35.84
CA VAL A 102 -10.82 -0.54 -35.85
C VAL A 102 -11.92 -0.84 -36.87
N ILE A 103 -12.83 0.12 -37.08
CA ILE A 103 -13.96 0.01 -37.99
C ILE A 103 -13.87 1.05 -39.10
N ARG A 104 -14.46 0.76 -40.26
CA ARG A 104 -14.61 1.74 -41.33
C ARG A 104 -15.77 2.67 -41.00
N PRO A 105 -15.70 3.97 -41.37
CA PRO A 105 -16.86 4.84 -41.24
C PRO A 105 -17.98 4.33 -42.17
N PRO A 106 -19.27 4.46 -41.76
CA PRO A 106 -20.40 4.19 -42.65
C PRO A 106 -20.38 5.07 -43.90
N GLU A 107 -21.20 4.72 -44.90
CA GLU A 107 -21.34 5.52 -46.12
C GLU A 107 -21.71 6.97 -45.80
N ASN A 108 -21.10 7.91 -46.53
CA ASN A 108 -21.26 9.36 -46.35
C ASN A 108 -20.81 9.92 -45.00
N CYS A 109 -20.17 9.12 -44.15
CA CYS A 109 -19.53 9.59 -42.93
C CYS A 109 -18.00 9.57 -43.06
N LYS A 110 -17.32 10.36 -42.24
CA LYS A 110 -15.86 10.37 -42.12
C LYS A 110 -15.41 10.45 -40.68
N PHE A 111 -14.19 10.01 -40.39
CA PHE A 111 -13.58 10.28 -39.11
C PHE A 111 -12.81 11.60 -39.15
N SER A 112 -13.00 12.42 -38.11
CA SER A 112 -12.35 13.72 -37.98
C SER A 112 -11.83 13.92 -36.57
N ILE A 113 -10.80 14.74 -36.41
CA ILE A 113 -10.27 15.11 -35.09
C ILE A 113 -11.17 16.18 -34.47
N LEU A 114 -11.75 15.88 -33.31
CA LEU A 114 -12.53 16.84 -32.52
C LEU A 114 -11.64 17.74 -31.67
N LEU A 115 -10.65 17.12 -31.01
CA LEU A 115 -9.82 17.75 -30.00
C LEU A 115 -8.39 17.23 -30.12
N GLN A 116 -7.41 18.11 -30.00
CA GLN A 116 -6.02 17.77 -29.75
C GLN A 116 -5.57 18.38 -28.42
N SER A 117 -4.67 17.70 -27.71
CA SER A 117 -4.08 18.23 -26.48
C SER A 117 -2.63 17.78 -26.34
N ASP A 118 -1.82 18.63 -25.71
CA ASP A 118 -0.48 18.23 -25.25
C ASP A 118 -0.53 17.51 -23.89
N LEU A 119 -1.73 17.37 -23.31
CA LEU A 119 -2.00 16.82 -21.98
C LEU A 119 -1.20 17.50 -20.86
N ILE A 120 -0.74 18.74 -21.06
CA ILE A 120 0.03 19.50 -20.07
C ILE A 120 -0.67 20.83 -19.79
N SER A 121 -0.99 21.62 -20.82
CA SER A 121 -1.54 22.96 -20.64
C SER A 121 -2.42 23.46 -21.78
N LYS A 122 -2.43 22.80 -22.94
CA LYS A 122 -3.14 23.30 -24.13
C LYS A 122 -4.14 22.29 -24.68
N ILE A 123 -5.24 22.84 -25.16
CA ILE A 123 -6.31 22.13 -25.85
C ILE A 123 -6.66 22.88 -27.13
N TRP A 124 -6.57 22.19 -28.26
CA TRP A 124 -7.03 22.66 -29.55
C TRP A 124 -8.34 21.96 -29.89
N ARG A 125 -9.38 22.73 -30.24
CA ARG A 125 -10.69 22.19 -30.61
C ARG A 125 -11.00 22.53 -32.05
N ASN A 126 -11.54 21.56 -32.78
CA ASN A 126 -12.16 21.83 -34.07
C ASN A 126 -13.47 22.59 -33.84
N LYS A 127 -13.43 23.92 -34.03
CA LYS A 127 -14.53 24.85 -33.72
C LYS A 127 -15.86 24.42 -34.35
N ASP A 128 -15.83 24.06 -35.62
CA ASP A 128 -17.01 23.77 -36.42
C ASP A 128 -17.69 22.46 -36.01
N LEU A 129 -16.90 21.48 -35.57
CA LEU A 129 -17.41 20.22 -35.04
C LEU A 129 -17.87 20.39 -33.59
N TRP A 130 -17.12 21.13 -32.77
CA TRP A 130 -17.39 21.30 -31.34
C TRP A 130 -18.76 21.92 -31.05
N GLN A 131 -19.14 22.94 -31.83
CA GLN A 131 -20.44 23.60 -31.68
C GLN A 131 -21.62 22.68 -32.01
N LYS A 132 -21.41 21.69 -32.87
CA LYS A 132 -22.42 20.70 -33.28
C LYS A 132 -22.53 19.50 -32.32
N LEU A 133 -21.57 19.33 -31.40
CA LEU A 133 -21.64 18.27 -30.39
C LEU A 133 -22.77 18.54 -29.40
N SER A 134 -23.54 17.49 -29.09
CA SER A 134 -24.48 17.51 -27.97
C SER A 134 -23.73 17.62 -26.63
N ARG A 135 -24.44 17.99 -25.56
CA ARG A 135 -23.88 17.98 -24.20
C ARG A 135 -23.24 16.62 -23.86
N TYR A 136 -23.96 15.54 -24.16
CA TYR A 136 -23.53 14.17 -23.91
C TYR A 136 -22.19 13.83 -24.59
N GLU A 137 -22.03 14.27 -25.85
CA GLU A 137 -20.79 14.07 -26.61
C GLU A 137 -19.62 14.89 -26.04
N ARG A 138 -19.86 16.15 -25.64
CA ARG A 138 -18.82 17.00 -25.01
C ARG A 138 -18.32 16.42 -23.69
N GLU A 139 -19.23 15.89 -22.88
CA GLU A 139 -18.86 15.19 -21.63
C GLU A 139 -18.07 13.91 -21.92
N GLY A 140 -18.42 13.17 -22.98
CA GLY A 140 -17.65 12.01 -23.45
C GLY A 140 -16.22 12.35 -23.88
N VAL A 141 -16.05 13.48 -24.59
CA VAL A 141 -14.72 14.00 -24.95
C VAL A 141 -13.89 14.30 -23.70
N PHE A 142 -14.51 14.90 -22.67
CA PHE A 142 -13.83 15.16 -21.41
C PHE A 142 -13.35 13.86 -20.74
N PHE A 143 -14.21 12.84 -20.61
CA PHE A 143 -13.80 11.58 -19.97
C PHE A 143 -12.68 10.89 -20.75
N ASN A 144 -12.78 10.85 -22.08
CA ASN A 144 -11.71 10.34 -22.93
C ASN A 144 -10.37 11.08 -22.67
N TRP A 145 -10.41 12.42 -22.63
CA TRP A 145 -9.22 13.24 -22.34
C TRP A 145 -8.69 13.02 -20.92
N ALA A 146 -9.57 12.88 -19.92
CA ALA A 146 -9.18 12.64 -18.52
C ALA A 146 -8.48 11.29 -18.34
N ILE A 147 -8.97 10.24 -19.02
CA ILE A 147 -8.31 8.93 -19.06
C ILE A 147 -6.94 9.05 -19.73
N ALA A 148 -6.83 9.77 -20.85
CA ALA A 148 -5.55 10.00 -21.52
C ALA A 148 -4.54 10.74 -20.61
N LYS A 149 -5.01 11.75 -19.87
CA LYS A 149 -4.22 12.52 -18.90
C LYS A 149 -3.72 11.64 -17.75
N GLU A 150 -4.57 10.75 -17.21
CA GLU A 150 -4.18 9.75 -16.19
C GLU A 150 -3.03 8.88 -16.71
N ILE A 151 -3.17 8.34 -17.93
CA ILE A 151 -2.15 7.45 -18.52
C ILE A 151 -0.86 8.22 -18.82
N PHE A 152 -0.95 9.44 -19.34
CA PHE A 152 0.22 10.27 -19.61
C PHE A 152 1.03 10.60 -18.35
N ALA A 153 0.38 10.69 -17.19
CA ALA A 153 1.03 10.89 -15.90
C ALA A 153 1.81 9.66 -15.41
N THR A 154 1.59 8.48 -16.00
CA THR A 154 2.37 7.28 -15.67
C THR A 154 3.79 7.33 -16.25
N PRO A 155 4.76 6.59 -15.66
CA PRO A 155 6.11 6.46 -16.20
C PRO A 155 6.15 5.93 -17.64
N GLN A 156 5.16 5.13 -18.03
CA GLN A 156 5.06 4.52 -19.35
C GLN A 156 4.64 5.53 -20.44
N GLY A 157 4.03 6.66 -20.06
CA GLY A 157 3.50 7.64 -21.00
C GLY A 157 2.24 7.15 -21.73
N LEU A 158 1.84 7.85 -22.79
CA LEU A 158 0.70 7.43 -23.61
C LEU A 158 1.06 6.14 -24.39
N PRO A 159 0.14 5.16 -24.46
CA PRO A 159 0.31 4.03 -25.36
C PRO A 159 0.35 4.51 -26.81
N HIS A 160 1.05 3.76 -27.67
CA HIS A 160 1.05 4.00 -29.12
C HIS A 160 -0.34 3.93 -29.76
N SER A 161 -1.31 3.31 -29.09
CA SER A 161 -2.69 3.19 -29.54
C SER A 161 -3.65 3.80 -28.52
N THR A 162 -4.49 4.73 -28.96
CA THR A 162 -5.57 5.30 -28.15
C THR A 162 -6.75 4.32 -27.91
N LEU A 163 -6.70 3.10 -28.44
CA LEU A 163 -7.73 2.07 -28.27
C LEU A 163 -8.06 1.78 -26.80
N TYR A 164 -7.04 1.70 -25.95
CA TYR A 164 -7.22 1.52 -24.51
C TYR A 164 -8.11 2.62 -23.92
N ILE A 165 -7.83 3.88 -24.29
CA ILE A 165 -8.53 5.05 -23.77
C ILE A 165 -9.99 5.03 -24.22
N ARG A 166 -10.24 4.78 -25.51
CA ARG A 166 -11.59 4.72 -26.07
C ARG A 166 -12.42 3.57 -25.49
N ALA A 167 -11.80 2.40 -25.30
CA ALA A 167 -12.47 1.24 -24.72
C ALA A 167 -12.83 1.48 -23.25
N LEU A 168 -11.90 2.04 -22.47
CA LEU A 168 -12.19 2.39 -21.07
C LEU A 168 -13.26 3.48 -20.97
N ASN A 169 -13.19 4.53 -21.79
CA ASN A 169 -14.21 5.57 -21.84
C ASN A 169 -15.60 4.99 -22.14
N SER A 170 -15.66 4.08 -23.12
CA SER A 170 -16.88 3.37 -23.48
C SER A 170 -17.46 2.54 -22.34
N ILE A 171 -16.62 1.91 -21.50
CA ILE A 171 -17.07 1.11 -20.36
C ILE A 171 -17.57 1.98 -19.22
N LEU A 172 -16.82 3.04 -18.87
CA LEU A 172 -17.14 3.91 -17.72
C LEU A 172 -18.47 4.65 -17.88
N LEU A 173 -18.98 4.77 -19.11
CA LEU A 173 -20.18 5.52 -19.45
C LEU A 173 -21.40 4.63 -19.69
N GLN A 174 -21.29 3.33 -19.38
CA GLN A 174 -22.43 2.41 -19.44
C GLN A 174 -23.32 2.54 -18.21
N PRO A 175 -24.65 2.49 -18.38
CA PRO A 175 -25.60 2.42 -17.26
C PRO A 175 -25.32 1.24 -16.32
N GLU A 176 -24.96 0.10 -16.90
CA GLU A 176 -24.74 -1.16 -16.18
C GLU A 176 -23.41 -1.18 -15.44
N PHE A 177 -22.50 -0.23 -15.69
CA PHE A 177 -21.18 -0.19 -15.06
C PHE A 177 -21.27 -0.25 -13.53
N ASN A 178 -22.27 0.42 -12.94
CA ASN A 178 -22.49 0.38 -11.50
C ASN A 178 -23.10 -0.93 -11.00
N LEU A 179 -23.75 -1.69 -11.87
CA LEU A 179 -24.37 -2.97 -11.55
C LEU A 179 -23.37 -4.13 -11.62
N LEU A 180 -22.28 -3.98 -12.38
CA LEU A 180 -21.23 -4.99 -12.48
C LEU A 180 -20.63 -5.30 -11.12
N SER A 181 -20.59 -6.58 -10.76
CA SER A 181 -19.69 -7.08 -9.73
C SER A 181 -18.23 -6.78 -10.11
N LEU A 182 -17.32 -6.77 -9.14
CA LEU A 182 -15.90 -6.51 -9.40
C LEU A 182 -15.31 -7.53 -10.40
N LYS A 183 -15.72 -8.78 -10.31
CA LYS A 183 -15.32 -9.85 -11.23
C LYS A 183 -15.84 -9.62 -12.65
N GLU A 184 -17.10 -9.23 -12.81
CA GLU A 184 -17.67 -8.87 -14.12
C GLU A 184 -16.96 -7.65 -14.70
N LEU A 185 -16.73 -6.61 -13.88
CA LEU A 185 -15.96 -5.44 -14.28
C LEU A 185 -14.56 -5.87 -14.79
N ILE A 186 -13.82 -6.66 -14.01
CA ILE A 186 -12.51 -7.18 -14.43
C ILE A 186 -12.61 -7.96 -15.74
N GLN A 187 -13.64 -8.79 -15.92
CA GLN A 187 -13.84 -9.53 -17.16
C GLN A 187 -14.11 -8.61 -18.36
N THR A 188 -14.97 -7.60 -18.19
CA THR A 188 -15.24 -6.57 -19.21
C THR A 188 -13.98 -5.80 -19.57
N LEU A 189 -13.16 -5.43 -18.59
CA LEU A 189 -11.88 -4.76 -18.81
C LEU A 189 -10.87 -5.68 -19.54
N LYS A 190 -10.85 -6.99 -19.23
CA LYS A 190 -10.04 -7.98 -19.96
C LYS A 190 -10.47 -8.14 -21.42
N VAL A 191 -11.79 -8.21 -21.69
CA VAL A 191 -12.35 -8.24 -23.06
C VAL A 191 -12.00 -6.96 -23.82
N ALA A 192 -11.92 -5.82 -23.13
CA ALA A 192 -11.43 -4.56 -23.67
C ALA A 192 -9.90 -4.47 -23.78
N HIS A 193 -9.17 -5.58 -23.59
CA HIS A 193 -7.72 -5.67 -23.67
C HIS A 193 -6.97 -4.71 -22.71
N LEU A 194 -7.58 -4.36 -21.58
CA LEU A 194 -6.89 -3.60 -20.55
C LEU A 194 -5.98 -4.53 -19.74
N THR A 195 -4.79 -4.04 -19.43
CA THR A 195 -3.74 -4.83 -18.77
C THR A 195 -3.66 -4.61 -17.27
N SER A 196 -4.28 -3.56 -16.73
CA SER A 196 -4.21 -3.26 -15.30
C SER A 196 -5.43 -2.54 -14.74
N LEU A 197 -5.71 -2.74 -13.45
CA LEU A 197 -6.73 -2.00 -12.69
C LEU A 197 -6.26 -1.83 -11.24
N ARG A 198 -6.43 -0.64 -10.66
CA ARG A 198 -6.23 -0.44 -9.21
C ARG A 198 -7.43 -0.95 -8.45
N VAL A 199 -7.23 -1.96 -7.61
CA VAL A 199 -8.24 -2.59 -6.78
C VAL A 199 -7.69 -2.69 -5.36
N GLN A 200 -8.47 -2.26 -4.36
CA GLN A 200 -8.08 -2.38 -2.95
C GLN A 200 -6.66 -1.82 -2.69
N THR A 201 -6.41 -0.60 -3.19
CA THR A 201 -5.11 0.12 -3.18
C THR A 201 -3.98 -0.45 -4.04
N VAL A 202 -4.10 -1.67 -4.56
CA VAL A 202 -3.05 -2.35 -5.34
C VAL A 202 -3.34 -2.25 -6.84
N LEU A 203 -2.33 -1.87 -7.64
CA LEU A 203 -2.45 -1.91 -9.10
C LEU A 203 -2.25 -3.34 -9.59
N VAL A 204 -3.33 -4.02 -9.96
CA VAL A 204 -3.37 -5.43 -10.35
C VAL A 204 -3.15 -5.61 -11.86
N ASP A 205 -2.38 -6.63 -12.23
CA ASP A 205 -2.20 -7.12 -13.60
C ASP A 205 -3.39 -7.99 -14.03
N LEU A 206 -4.22 -7.46 -14.93
CA LEU A 206 -5.41 -8.13 -15.45
C LEU A 206 -5.07 -9.26 -16.43
N SER A 207 -3.85 -9.34 -16.96
CA SER A 207 -3.41 -10.46 -17.81
C SER A 207 -3.22 -11.75 -17.00
N LYS A 208 -3.07 -11.63 -15.68
CA LYS A 208 -2.89 -12.77 -14.77
C LYS A 208 -4.22 -13.29 -14.22
N LYS A 209 -4.15 -14.48 -13.62
CA LYS A 209 -5.26 -15.06 -12.88
C LYS A 209 -5.51 -14.21 -11.62
N ILE A 210 -6.78 -13.93 -11.35
CA ILE A 210 -7.27 -13.25 -10.15
C ILE A 210 -8.24 -14.21 -9.47
N GLN A 211 -8.08 -14.40 -8.16
CA GLN A 211 -8.97 -15.22 -7.34
C GLN A 211 -9.86 -14.32 -6.48
N PHE A 212 -11.06 -14.81 -6.17
CA PHE A 212 -12.11 -14.05 -5.51
C PHE A 212 -12.71 -14.89 -4.39
N TYR A 213 -13.00 -14.28 -3.24
CA TYR A 213 -13.84 -14.92 -2.22
C TYR A 213 -15.30 -14.99 -2.71
N ASN A 214 -15.76 -13.90 -3.31
CA ASN A 214 -17.04 -13.74 -3.99
C ASN A 214 -16.87 -12.73 -5.14
N ASP A 215 -17.89 -12.53 -5.97
CA ASP A 215 -17.77 -11.72 -7.19
C ASP A 215 -17.38 -10.24 -6.95
N ASN A 216 -17.37 -9.75 -5.70
CA ASN A 216 -17.03 -8.37 -5.35
C ASN A 216 -15.68 -8.18 -4.64
N ILE A 217 -15.04 -9.25 -4.17
CA ILE A 217 -13.85 -9.14 -3.30
C ILE A 217 -12.74 -10.05 -3.83
N ILE A 218 -11.61 -9.43 -4.19
CA ILE A 218 -10.40 -10.16 -4.57
C ILE A 218 -9.85 -10.87 -3.34
N GLN A 219 -9.50 -12.14 -3.52
CA GLN A 219 -8.74 -12.95 -2.55
C GLN A 219 -7.24 -12.89 -2.87
N GLU A 220 -6.89 -13.03 -4.15
CA GLU A 220 -5.51 -13.11 -4.62
C GLU A 220 -5.37 -12.44 -5.99
N ALA A 221 -4.31 -11.66 -6.17
CA ALA A 221 -4.01 -11.04 -7.45
C ALA A 221 -2.51 -10.82 -7.64
N PHE A 222 -2.07 -10.68 -8.88
CA PHE A 222 -0.70 -10.29 -9.21
C PHE A 222 -0.63 -8.78 -9.40
N PRO A 223 0.26 -8.06 -8.71
CA PRO A 223 0.43 -6.64 -8.94
C PRO A 223 1.18 -6.40 -10.26
N ILE A 224 0.98 -5.25 -10.87
CA ILE A 224 1.91 -4.74 -11.89
C ILE A 224 3.27 -4.57 -11.22
N THR A 225 4.30 -5.17 -11.80
CA THR A 225 5.66 -5.15 -11.22
C THR A 225 6.18 -3.72 -11.15
N LEU A 226 6.79 -3.33 -10.02
CA LEU A 226 7.23 -1.96 -9.73
C LEU A 226 6.09 -0.93 -9.68
N SER A 227 4.84 -1.37 -9.55
CA SER A 227 3.75 -0.42 -9.30
C SER A 227 3.85 0.15 -7.90
N SER A 228 3.54 1.44 -7.78
CA SER A 228 3.46 2.10 -6.48
C SER A 228 2.23 1.63 -5.71
N TRP A 229 2.48 1.14 -4.50
CA TRP A 229 1.46 0.88 -3.50
C TRP A 229 1.46 2.04 -2.50
N PRO A 230 0.40 2.86 -2.47
CA PRO A 230 0.28 3.92 -1.49
C PRO A 230 -0.33 3.32 -0.21
N PRO A 231 0.41 3.27 0.92
CA PRO A 231 -0.05 2.64 2.16
C PRO A 231 -1.08 3.50 2.92
N ILE A 232 -2.08 4.07 2.21
CA ILE A 232 -3.02 5.09 2.69
C ILE A 232 -3.91 4.59 3.85
N HIS A 233 -4.03 3.26 4.03
CA HIS A 233 -4.89 2.66 5.04
C HIS A 233 -4.16 2.01 6.22
N LEU A 234 -2.83 2.10 6.26
CA LEU A 234 -2.12 1.72 7.47
C LEU A 234 -2.38 2.85 8.46
N ALA A 235 -3.02 2.55 9.60
CA ALA A 235 -3.50 3.48 10.64
C ALA A 235 -2.42 4.38 11.29
N ALA A 236 -1.26 4.48 10.66
CA ALA A 236 0.00 4.83 11.26
C ALA A 236 0.80 5.85 10.41
N PHE A 237 0.33 6.23 9.21
CA PHE A 237 0.98 7.30 8.43
C PHE A 237 0.34 8.66 8.70
N ASP A 238 1.15 9.57 9.25
CA ASP A 238 0.86 10.99 9.20
C ASP A 238 1.14 11.46 7.76
N GLU A 239 0.13 12.02 7.07
CA GLU A 239 0.26 12.48 5.69
C GLU A 239 1.37 13.55 5.53
N SER A 240 1.81 14.17 6.63
CA SER A 240 2.85 15.21 6.64
C SER A 240 4.28 14.71 6.45
N GLU A 241 4.59 13.41 6.64
CA GLU A 241 5.96 12.88 6.47
C GLU A 241 6.29 12.45 5.02
N GLY A 242 5.40 12.74 4.07
CA GLY A 242 5.56 12.36 2.69
C GLY A 242 5.20 10.89 2.48
N LEU A 243 4.20 10.63 1.65
CA LEU A 243 3.82 9.28 1.24
C LEU A 243 5.02 8.60 0.58
N THR A 244 5.71 7.73 1.33
CA THR A 244 6.77 6.89 0.76
C THR A 244 6.06 5.92 -0.19
N GLN A 245 6.21 6.15 -1.49
CA GLN A 245 5.70 5.21 -2.49
C GLN A 245 6.58 3.97 -2.46
N VAL A 246 5.96 2.83 -2.18
CA VAL A 246 6.65 1.54 -2.12
C VAL A 246 6.39 0.80 -3.42
N LEU A 247 7.45 0.26 -4.02
CA LEU A 247 7.34 -0.49 -5.27
C LEU A 247 7.06 -1.96 -4.96
N LEU A 248 5.98 -2.51 -5.53
CA LEU A 248 5.64 -3.92 -5.34
C LEU A 248 6.49 -4.86 -6.19
N LYS A 249 6.87 -6.01 -5.61
CA LYS A 249 7.44 -7.13 -6.37
C LYS A 249 6.34 -7.86 -7.15
N LYS A 250 6.72 -8.67 -8.13
CA LYS A 250 5.80 -9.38 -9.05
C LYS A 250 5.00 -10.52 -8.41
N ASP A 251 5.21 -10.76 -7.12
CA ASP A 251 4.60 -11.86 -6.38
C ASP A 251 3.13 -11.60 -6.09
N THR A 252 2.36 -12.68 -5.92
CA THR A 252 0.94 -12.61 -5.57
C THR A 252 0.73 -11.79 -4.30
N VAL A 253 -0.24 -10.87 -4.34
CA VAL A 253 -0.78 -10.16 -3.18
C VAL A 253 -2.04 -10.88 -2.73
N TYR A 254 -2.19 -11.02 -1.41
CA TYR A 254 -3.35 -11.64 -0.78
C TYR A 254 -4.15 -10.59 -0.03
N PHE A 255 -5.46 -10.79 0.04
CA PHE A 255 -6.40 -9.86 0.66
C PHE A 255 -7.31 -10.57 1.67
N TYR A 256 -7.83 -9.81 2.62
CA TYR A 256 -8.93 -10.20 3.50
C TYR A 256 -10.29 -9.97 2.84
N GLU A 257 -11.35 -10.58 3.36
CA GLU A 257 -12.71 -10.36 2.86
C GLU A 257 -13.19 -8.90 2.97
N ASN A 258 -12.67 -8.13 3.92
CA ASN A 258 -12.94 -6.69 4.03
C ASN A 258 -12.14 -5.84 3.02
N GLY A 259 -11.37 -6.49 2.14
CA GLY A 259 -10.55 -5.87 1.10
C GLY A 259 -9.23 -5.27 1.57
N GLN A 260 -8.87 -5.42 2.85
CA GLN A 260 -7.54 -5.02 3.32
C GLN A 260 -6.47 -5.98 2.79
N VAL A 261 -5.27 -5.45 2.55
CA VAL A 261 -4.11 -6.26 2.17
C VAL A 261 -3.78 -7.20 3.33
N LYS A 262 -3.66 -8.51 3.03
CA LYS A 262 -3.25 -9.55 3.98
C LYS A 262 -1.76 -9.81 3.94
N SER A 263 -1.18 -9.91 2.76
CA SER A 263 0.27 -10.03 2.60
C SER A 263 0.74 -9.61 1.21
N LEU A 264 1.96 -9.09 1.14
CA LEU A 264 2.60 -8.70 -0.12
C LEU A 264 4.14 -8.75 -0.02
N ARG A 265 4.79 -8.54 -1.16
CA ARG A 265 6.24 -8.33 -1.27
C ARG A 265 6.52 -7.00 -1.96
N PHE A 266 7.55 -6.32 -1.51
CA PHE A 266 7.95 -4.99 -1.95
C PHE A 266 9.46 -4.86 -2.12
N GLN A 267 9.88 -3.86 -2.88
CA GLN A 267 11.28 -3.47 -2.99
C GLN A 267 11.67 -2.53 -1.86
N ASP A 268 12.96 -2.59 -1.52
CA ASP A 268 13.57 -1.74 -0.51
C ASP A 268 12.95 -1.89 0.90
N SER A 269 13.06 -0.84 1.71
CA SER A 269 12.54 -0.81 3.07
C SER A 269 11.19 -0.10 3.13
N LEU A 270 10.27 -0.66 3.90
CA LEU A 270 8.95 -0.10 4.16
C LEU A 270 8.87 0.36 5.63
N PRO A 271 8.90 1.67 5.90
CA PRO A 271 8.69 2.21 7.24
C PRO A 271 7.22 2.06 7.63
N LEU A 272 6.93 1.40 8.75
CA LEU A 272 5.59 1.25 9.29
C LEU A 272 5.58 1.65 10.76
N LYS A 273 4.64 2.52 11.12
CA LYS A 273 4.45 2.93 12.52
C LYS A 273 3.70 1.84 13.29
N THR A 274 4.19 1.60 14.49
CA THR A 274 3.71 0.64 15.49
C THR A 274 3.47 1.41 16.79
N ILE A 275 2.92 0.76 17.82
CA ILE A 275 2.77 1.40 19.15
C ILE A 275 4.14 1.85 19.69
N GLY A 276 5.21 1.14 19.34
CA GLY A 276 6.60 1.45 19.70
C GLY A 276 7.34 2.32 18.68
N GLY A 277 6.67 3.08 17.81
CA GLY A 277 7.35 3.92 16.81
C GLY A 277 7.51 3.26 15.44
N VAL A 278 8.44 3.76 14.62
CA VAL A 278 8.57 3.35 13.20
C VAL A 278 9.54 2.18 13.05
N VAL A 279 9.06 1.10 12.44
CA VAL A 279 9.82 -0.10 12.10
C VAL A 279 10.02 -0.18 10.59
N TYR A 280 11.24 -0.49 10.14
CA TYR A 280 11.57 -0.58 8.73
C TYR A 280 11.59 -2.04 8.30
N PHE A 281 10.52 -2.47 7.64
CA PHE A 281 10.38 -3.82 7.12
C PHE A 281 11.01 -3.95 5.74
N SER A 282 11.22 -5.18 5.33
CA SER A 282 11.83 -5.54 4.06
C SER A 282 11.32 -6.92 3.62
N THR A 283 11.36 -7.18 2.31
CA THR A 283 11.04 -8.51 1.77
C THR A 283 12.17 -9.01 0.86
N PRO A 284 13.24 -9.59 1.44
CA PRO A 284 14.38 -10.04 0.65
C PRO A 284 13.97 -11.14 -0.34
N ASP A 285 14.78 -11.38 -1.38
CA ASP A 285 14.52 -12.48 -2.33
C ASP A 285 14.97 -13.84 -1.81
N HIS A 286 15.89 -13.84 -0.86
CA HIS A 286 16.38 -15.02 -0.18
C HIS A 286 16.90 -14.58 1.19
N PHE A 287 16.70 -15.41 2.20
CA PHE A 287 17.51 -15.29 3.40
C PHE A 287 18.93 -15.76 3.11
N LYS A 288 19.92 -15.17 3.76
CA LYS A 288 21.33 -15.60 3.68
C LYS A 288 21.62 -16.88 4.47
N GLN A 289 20.60 -17.61 4.91
CA GLN A 289 20.75 -18.83 5.70
C GLN A 289 21.06 -20.05 4.81
N TRP A 290 21.78 -21.02 5.35
CA TRP A 290 22.15 -22.26 4.63
C TRP A 290 20.98 -23.26 4.46
N ALA A 291 19.89 -23.08 5.22
CA ALA A 291 18.71 -23.94 5.16
C ALA A 291 17.43 -23.19 5.62
N PRO A 292 16.91 -22.25 4.81
CA PRO A 292 15.65 -21.55 5.16
C PRO A 292 14.48 -22.54 5.17
N THR A 293 13.56 -22.36 6.11
CA THR A 293 12.21 -22.94 6.06
C THR A 293 11.48 -22.48 4.78
N GLU A 294 10.41 -23.17 4.36
CA GLU A 294 9.67 -22.77 3.14
C GLU A 294 9.13 -21.33 3.21
N GLU A 295 8.72 -20.87 4.39
CA GLU A 295 8.25 -19.50 4.66
C GLU A 295 9.40 -18.48 4.56
N GLU A 296 10.61 -18.89 4.91
CA GLU A 296 11.83 -18.10 4.76
C GLU A 296 12.38 -18.12 3.32
N LYS A 297 11.88 -18.94 2.40
CA LYS A 297 12.34 -18.87 1.00
C LYS A 297 11.79 -17.65 0.28
N PHE A 298 10.58 -17.21 0.64
CA PHE A 298 9.90 -16.09 0.00
C PHE A 298 9.27 -15.14 1.02
N PRO A 299 10.10 -14.45 1.82
CA PRO A 299 9.60 -13.60 2.88
C PRO A 299 8.65 -12.52 2.38
N ARG A 300 7.58 -12.36 3.15
CA ARG A 300 6.46 -11.44 2.93
C ARG A 300 6.28 -10.61 4.18
N ILE A 301 5.67 -9.45 4.02
CA ILE A 301 5.03 -8.78 5.14
C ILE A 301 3.60 -9.28 5.23
N TYR A 302 3.15 -9.55 6.45
CA TYR A 302 1.79 -9.94 6.75
C TYR A 302 1.14 -8.83 7.58
N PHE A 303 -0.15 -8.63 7.35
CA PHE A 303 -0.98 -7.65 8.05
C PHE A 303 -2.19 -8.33 8.67
N TYR A 304 -2.74 -7.71 9.70
CA TYR A 304 -4.08 -7.98 10.21
C TYR A 304 -5.15 -7.34 9.35
N SER A 305 -6.40 -7.76 9.52
CA SER A 305 -7.54 -7.22 8.77
C SER A 305 -7.86 -5.75 9.09
N ASN A 306 -7.27 -5.19 10.15
CA ASN A 306 -7.35 -3.77 10.49
C ASN A 306 -6.17 -2.95 9.93
N GLY A 307 -5.28 -3.58 9.15
CA GLY A 307 -4.14 -2.93 8.52
C GLY A 307 -2.87 -2.88 9.37
N PHE A 308 -2.89 -3.26 10.65
CA PHE A 308 -1.63 -3.34 11.42
C PHE A 308 -0.75 -4.48 10.91
N VAL A 309 0.57 -4.31 11.04
CA VAL A 309 1.53 -5.38 10.74
C VAL A 309 1.25 -6.55 11.69
N LYS A 310 1.28 -7.76 11.15
CA LYS A 310 1.22 -9.00 11.90
C LYS A 310 2.62 -9.56 12.10
N ASP A 311 3.37 -9.69 11.01
CA ASP A 311 4.76 -10.13 11.05
C ASP A 311 5.52 -9.71 9.78
N GLY A 312 6.84 -9.59 9.90
CA GLY A 312 7.72 -9.19 8.81
C GLY A 312 9.19 -9.13 9.21
N ILE A 313 10.07 -8.85 8.24
CA ILE A 313 11.52 -8.93 8.42
C ILE A 313 12.18 -7.55 8.35
N THR A 314 13.16 -7.29 9.21
CA THR A 314 14.00 -6.08 9.23
C THR A 314 15.44 -6.43 8.81
N ILE A 315 15.91 -6.00 7.63
CA ILE A 315 17.26 -6.37 7.14
C ILE A 315 18.39 -5.55 7.78
N GLU A 316 18.15 -4.27 8.07
CA GLU A 316 19.20 -3.38 8.55
C GLU A 316 19.30 -3.37 10.08
N PRO A 317 20.52 -3.36 10.66
CA PRO A 317 20.67 -3.19 12.09
C PRO A 317 20.07 -1.88 12.56
N ARG A 318 18.94 -1.93 13.28
CA ARG A 318 18.28 -0.73 13.79
C ARG A 318 17.85 -0.94 15.23
N SER A 319 18.06 0.12 16.02
CA SER A 319 17.50 0.21 17.36
C SER A 319 15.99 0.31 17.22
N PHE A 320 15.29 -0.73 17.67
CA PHE A 320 13.86 -0.70 17.89
C PHE A 320 13.62 -0.30 19.34
N GLU A 321 12.96 0.83 19.55
CA GLU A 321 12.69 1.39 20.87
C GLU A 321 11.19 1.57 21.10
N THR A 322 10.61 0.80 22.01
CA THR A 322 9.30 1.06 22.60
C THR A 322 9.45 1.73 23.98
N ASN A 323 8.34 2.05 24.62
CA ASN A 323 8.35 2.52 26.01
C ASN A 323 8.97 1.48 26.98
N GLU A 324 8.95 0.21 26.62
CA GLU A 324 9.36 -0.93 27.43
C GLU A 324 10.63 -1.63 26.91
N LEU A 325 11.11 -1.34 25.70
CA LEU A 325 12.14 -2.15 25.06
C LEU A 325 13.06 -1.29 24.20
N LYS A 326 14.37 -1.54 24.24
CA LYS A 326 15.38 -0.97 23.33
C LYS A 326 16.26 -2.10 22.83
N VAL A 327 16.01 -2.62 21.63
CA VAL A 327 16.78 -3.75 21.09
C VAL A 327 17.42 -3.38 19.77
N LEU A 328 18.55 -4.00 19.47
CA LEU A 328 19.10 -3.98 18.12
C LEU A 328 18.49 -5.16 17.36
N THR A 329 17.71 -4.88 16.33
CA THR A 329 17.33 -5.90 15.34
C THR A 329 18.48 -6.04 14.34
N ALA A 330 18.77 -7.23 13.85
CA ALA A 330 19.81 -7.49 12.85
C ALA A 330 19.50 -8.78 12.09
N GLN A 331 19.61 -8.72 10.75
CA GLN A 331 19.71 -9.92 9.92
C GLN A 331 21.18 -10.38 9.88
N HIS A 332 21.39 -11.68 10.03
CA HIS A 332 22.68 -12.31 10.33
C HIS A 332 23.94 -11.82 9.55
N LYS A 333 25.10 -11.84 10.25
CA LYS A 333 26.47 -11.42 9.86
C LYS A 333 26.74 -9.90 9.70
N GLY A 334 26.12 -9.08 10.53
CA GLY A 334 26.75 -7.81 10.94
C GLY A 334 27.94 -8.07 11.88
N ARG A 335 28.94 -7.18 11.93
CA ARG A 335 30.15 -7.30 12.77
C ARG A 335 29.89 -7.50 14.28
N PHE A 336 28.65 -7.37 14.74
CA PHE A 336 28.29 -7.17 16.16
C PHE A 336 27.37 -8.25 16.77
N GLU A 337 26.63 -9.05 15.97
CA GLU A 337 25.68 -10.07 16.48
C GLU A 337 25.77 -11.42 15.75
N ASN A 338 25.74 -12.51 16.52
CA ASN A 338 25.90 -13.91 16.06
C ASN A 338 24.55 -14.66 15.92
N PHE A 339 23.42 -13.97 15.97
CA PHE A 339 22.08 -14.55 15.88
C PHE A 339 21.21 -13.70 14.92
N ASP A 340 20.05 -14.24 14.52
CA ASP A 340 19.07 -13.56 13.65
C ASP A 340 17.82 -13.26 14.49
N ASN A 341 17.48 -11.98 14.60
CA ASN A 341 16.26 -11.48 15.24
C ASN A 341 15.52 -10.51 14.32
N SER A 342 15.75 -10.62 13.01
CA SER A 342 15.16 -9.76 11.99
C SER A 342 13.65 -9.98 11.81
N HIS A 343 13.14 -11.15 12.18
CA HIS A 343 11.71 -11.46 12.09
C HIS A 343 10.98 -10.96 13.33
N LEU A 344 10.09 -9.99 13.13
CA LEU A 344 9.28 -9.39 14.18
C LEU A 344 7.83 -9.82 14.06
N TYR A 345 7.16 -9.98 15.21
CA TYR A 345 5.76 -10.35 15.33
C TYR A 345 5.02 -9.32 16.17
N PHE A 346 3.80 -8.98 15.78
CA PHE A 346 2.98 -7.94 16.39
C PHE A 346 1.59 -8.47 16.73
N THR A 347 0.90 -7.81 17.66
CA THR A 347 -0.51 -8.01 17.99
C THR A 347 -1.41 -7.14 17.11
N GLU A 348 -2.73 -7.39 17.15
CA GLU A 348 -3.73 -6.65 16.36
C GLU A 348 -3.80 -5.16 16.69
N ASP A 349 -3.35 -4.72 17.85
CA ASP A 349 -3.25 -3.30 18.22
C ASP A 349 -1.91 -2.67 17.77
N GLY A 350 -0.98 -3.46 17.22
CA GLY A 350 0.34 -3.00 16.78
C GLY A 350 1.42 -3.03 17.87
N SER A 351 1.17 -3.65 19.02
CA SER A 351 2.21 -3.95 20.03
C SER A 351 3.10 -5.11 19.58
N LEU A 352 4.37 -5.12 20.00
CA LEU A 352 5.30 -6.21 19.65
C LEU A 352 5.05 -7.45 20.54
N VAL A 353 5.06 -8.65 19.94
CA VAL A 353 4.74 -9.93 20.63
C VAL A 353 5.99 -10.65 21.16
N THR A 354 7.04 -10.78 20.36
CA THR A 354 8.22 -11.59 20.69
C THR A 354 9.45 -11.14 19.92
N ILE A 355 10.62 -11.24 20.56
CA ILE A 355 11.94 -11.17 19.92
C ILE A 355 12.74 -12.37 20.41
N GLY A 356 12.89 -13.36 19.54
CA GLY A 356 13.84 -14.44 19.76
C GLY A 356 15.28 -13.93 19.61
N ASN A 357 16.19 -14.42 20.43
CA ASN A 357 17.62 -14.08 20.39
C ASN A 357 17.84 -12.56 20.35
N SER A 358 17.47 -11.84 21.40
CA SER A 358 17.62 -10.38 21.45
C SER A 358 18.91 -9.95 22.17
N SER A 359 19.35 -8.71 21.93
CA SER A 359 20.28 -7.98 22.79
C SER A 359 19.86 -6.51 22.87
N GLY A 360 20.28 -5.80 23.92
CA GLY A 360 19.91 -4.40 24.15
C GLY A 360 19.51 -4.14 25.60
N GLN A 361 18.42 -3.41 25.79
CA GLN A 361 17.88 -3.02 27.08
C GLN A 361 16.37 -3.22 27.14
N ILE A 362 15.86 -3.52 28.32
CA ILE A 362 14.43 -3.65 28.60
C ILE A 362 14.08 -2.80 29.82
N LYS A 363 12.94 -2.14 29.77
CA LYS A 363 12.41 -1.39 30.90
C LYS A 363 11.58 -2.33 31.76
N ILE A 364 11.92 -2.42 33.05
CA ILE A 364 11.12 -3.13 34.04
C ILE A 364 10.78 -2.13 35.14
N ASN A 365 9.49 -1.88 35.37
CA ASN A 365 9.03 -0.74 36.16
C ASN A 365 9.58 0.60 35.60
N GLU A 366 10.35 1.34 36.40
CA GLU A 366 10.94 2.63 36.02
C GLU A 366 12.41 2.51 35.56
N GLY A 367 13.03 1.33 35.67
CA GLY A 367 14.45 1.10 35.37
C GLY A 367 14.70 0.46 34.01
N TRP A 368 15.81 0.84 33.35
CA TRP A 368 16.32 0.18 32.15
C TRP A 368 17.40 -0.83 32.51
N TYR A 369 17.31 -2.04 31.96
CA TYR A 369 18.19 -3.15 32.27
C TYR A 369 18.75 -3.79 31.01
N ASN A 370 20.04 -4.13 31.02
CA ASN A 370 20.68 -4.79 29.90
C ASN A 370 20.21 -6.25 29.78
N ILE A 371 19.90 -6.68 28.56
CA ILE A 371 19.64 -8.07 28.20
C ILE A 371 20.89 -8.63 27.50
N ALA A 372 21.31 -9.82 27.94
CA ALA A 372 22.43 -10.52 27.31
C ALA A 372 22.16 -10.75 25.83
N LYS A 373 23.24 -10.97 25.08
CA LYS A 373 23.17 -11.52 23.74
C LYS A 373 22.46 -12.88 23.77
N ASN A 374 21.58 -13.11 22.80
CA ASN A 374 20.90 -14.39 22.59
C ASN A 374 19.90 -14.78 23.70
N ILE A 375 19.22 -13.79 24.28
CA ILE A 375 18.16 -14.03 25.29
C ILE A 375 16.79 -13.97 24.64
N HIS A 376 15.95 -14.96 24.98
CA HIS A 376 14.54 -14.95 24.65
C HIS A 376 13.80 -13.99 25.58
N VAL A 377 13.04 -13.08 24.99
CA VAL A 377 12.12 -12.20 25.70
C VAL A 377 10.73 -12.44 25.12
N SER A 378 9.76 -12.70 25.99
CA SER A 378 8.36 -12.91 25.60
C SER A 378 7.43 -11.96 26.34
N TRP A 379 6.27 -11.66 25.74
CA TRP A 379 5.25 -10.77 26.27
C TRP A 379 3.89 -11.48 26.35
N HIS A 380 3.09 -11.11 27.35
CA HIS A 380 1.65 -11.36 27.40
C HIS A 380 0.94 -10.43 26.43
N ARG A 381 -0.28 -10.77 26.01
CA ARG A 381 -1.16 -9.81 25.34
C ARG A 381 -1.73 -8.86 26.41
N PRO A 382 -1.70 -7.53 26.24
CA PRO A 382 -1.43 -6.74 25.02
C PRO A 382 -0.03 -6.08 24.94
N GLY A 383 1.03 -6.72 25.40
CA GLY A 383 2.41 -6.21 25.33
C GLY A 383 3.10 -6.05 26.69
N GLN A 384 2.58 -6.67 27.75
CA GLN A 384 3.26 -6.73 29.05
C GLN A 384 4.34 -7.80 29.02
N LEU A 385 5.49 -7.51 29.60
CA LEU A 385 6.58 -8.47 29.72
C LEU A 385 6.09 -9.76 30.42
N LYS A 386 6.38 -10.92 29.82
CA LYS A 386 6.04 -12.24 30.37
C LYS A 386 7.26 -12.89 31.01
N GLU A 387 8.37 -12.97 30.28
CA GLU A 387 9.61 -13.55 30.83
C GLU A 387 10.87 -12.97 30.17
N LEU A 388 11.97 -12.95 30.92
CA LEU A 388 13.31 -12.64 30.41
C LEU A 388 14.41 -13.24 31.27
N VAL A 389 15.65 -13.11 30.81
CA VAL A 389 16.86 -13.40 31.59
C VAL A 389 17.70 -12.13 31.73
N VAL A 390 17.96 -11.70 32.96
CA VAL A 390 18.88 -10.59 33.27
C VAL A 390 20.29 -11.09 33.53
N THR A 391 21.30 -10.40 32.99
CA THR A 391 22.72 -10.73 33.22
C THR A 391 23.26 -10.18 34.51
N GLU A 392 22.78 -9.01 34.90
CA GLU A 392 23.16 -8.32 36.14
C GLU A 392 21.98 -8.34 37.10
N PRO A 393 22.23 -8.41 38.42
CA PRO A 393 21.13 -8.35 39.38
C PRO A 393 20.34 -7.04 39.28
N VAL A 394 19.01 -7.15 39.31
CA VAL A 394 18.06 -6.04 39.12
C VAL A 394 17.20 -5.82 40.35
N TYR A 395 16.95 -4.57 40.72
CA TYR A 395 16.01 -4.23 41.78
C TYR A 395 14.59 -4.22 41.24
N LEU A 396 13.72 -5.09 41.75
CA LEU A 396 12.30 -5.14 41.41
C LEU A 396 11.45 -5.08 42.66
N LYS A 397 10.27 -4.43 42.54
CA LYS A 397 9.29 -4.40 43.62
C LYS A 397 8.62 -5.76 43.76
N ALA A 398 8.72 -6.34 44.95
CA ALA A 398 7.88 -7.46 45.39
C ALA A 398 7.46 -7.22 46.85
N GLN A 399 6.19 -7.46 47.15
CA GLN A 399 5.58 -7.13 48.46
C GLN A 399 5.84 -5.67 48.91
N GLY A 400 5.79 -4.74 47.95
CA GLY A 400 6.01 -3.31 48.20
C GLY A 400 7.48 -2.91 48.47
N GLN A 401 8.42 -3.85 48.42
CA GLN A 401 9.85 -3.58 48.67
C GLN A 401 10.71 -3.82 47.45
N ASN A 402 11.78 -3.02 47.30
CA ASN A 402 12.79 -3.24 46.26
C ASN A 402 13.72 -4.38 46.66
N ILE A 403 13.67 -5.48 45.92
CA ILE A 403 14.43 -6.71 46.17
C ILE A 403 15.34 -6.95 44.98
N LEU A 404 16.55 -7.46 45.23
CA LEU A 404 17.53 -7.76 44.19
C LEU A 404 17.30 -9.16 43.60
N TRP A 405 17.10 -9.24 42.29
CA TRP A 405 16.79 -10.46 41.51
C TRP A 405 17.83 -10.70 40.42
N LYS A 406 18.04 -11.94 39.96
CA LYS A 406 19.00 -12.29 38.91
C LYS A 406 18.49 -13.42 38.01
N GLY A 407 19.11 -13.60 36.85
CA GLY A 407 18.82 -14.73 35.97
C GLY A 407 17.42 -14.68 35.38
N PHE A 408 16.73 -15.82 35.34
CA PHE A 408 15.37 -15.91 34.79
C PHE A 408 14.35 -15.20 35.69
N LEU A 409 13.50 -14.38 35.07
CA LEU A 409 12.40 -13.65 35.68
C LEU A 409 11.14 -13.88 34.84
N SER A 410 10.01 -14.08 35.51
CA SER A 410 8.69 -14.20 34.90
C SER A 410 7.69 -13.30 35.62
N PHE A 411 6.69 -12.85 34.88
CA PHE A 411 5.76 -11.81 35.31
C PHE A 411 4.31 -12.23 35.01
N ASN A 412 3.39 -11.70 35.80
CA ASN A 412 1.95 -11.84 35.59
C ASN A 412 1.44 -10.85 34.54
N THR A 413 0.18 -11.03 34.11
CA THR A 413 -0.48 -10.15 33.13
C THR A 413 -0.74 -8.73 33.65
N ASP A 414 -0.50 -8.45 34.94
CA ASP A 414 -0.52 -7.09 35.51
C ASP A 414 0.88 -6.46 35.58
N GLY A 415 1.92 -7.20 35.17
CA GLY A 415 3.32 -6.79 35.24
C GLY A 415 4.00 -7.07 36.58
N ALA A 416 3.32 -7.66 37.56
CA ALA A 416 3.93 -8.06 38.83
C ALA A 416 4.88 -9.25 38.63
N LEU A 417 5.96 -9.31 39.42
CA LEU A 417 6.89 -10.44 39.39
C LEU A 417 6.16 -11.72 39.86
N ASN A 418 6.13 -12.75 39.01
CA ASN A 418 5.55 -14.05 39.29
C ASN A 418 6.60 -15.00 39.89
N CYS A 419 7.71 -15.24 39.18
CA CYS A 419 8.83 -16.02 39.69
C CYS A 419 10.17 -15.42 39.27
N GLY A 420 11.19 -15.60 40.09
CA GLY A 420 12.58 -15.26 39.74
C GLY A 420 13.60 -15.85 40.70
N PHE A 421 14.90 -15.72 40.37
CA PHE A 421 15.97 -16.09 41.30
C PHE A 421 16.41 -14.88 42.12
N ILE A 422 16.43 -15.02 43.44
CA ILE A 422 16.85 -13.91 44.32
C ILE A 422 18.37 -13.77 44.34
N ALA A 423 18.88 -12.53 44.36
CA ALA A 423 20.32 -12.24 44.36
C ALA A 423 20.87 -11.88 45.75
N GLN A 424 20.04 -12.01 46.80
CA GLN A 424 20.36 -11.71 48.19
C GLN A 424 19.61 -12.64 49.14
N ASN A 425 20.01 -12.69 50.41
CA ASN A 425 19.20 -13.37 51.43
C ASN A 425 18.05 -12.43 51.84
N TYR A 426 16.81 -12.92 51.82
CA TYR A 426 15.64 -12.09 52.11
C TYR A 426 14.53 -12.89 52.78
N ARG A 427 13.58 -12.19 53.41
CA ARG A 427 12.44 -12.78 54.11
C ARG A 427 11.14 -12.31 53.48
N PHE A 428 10.34 -13.25 52.98
CA PHE A 428 9.05 -12.99 52.35
C PHE A 428 7.89 -13.38 53.25
N GLN A 429 6.77 -12.67 53.13
CA GLN A 429 5.49 -13.17 53.63
C GLN A 429 5.00 -14.27 52.70
N SER A 430 4.70 -15.43 53.27
CA SER A 430 4.13 -16.55 52.53
C SER A 430 2.61 -16.56 52.61
N ARG A 431 1.98 -17.35 51.74
CA ARG A 431 0.52 -17.44 51.62
C ARG A 431 -0.22 -17.80 52.91
N ASN A 432 0.44 -18.46 53.87
CA ASN A 432 -0.15 -18.80 55.18
C ASN A 432 0.09 -17.73 56.26
N GLY A 433 0.61 -16.56 55.91
CA GLY A 433 0.92 -15.46 56.83
C GLY A 433 2.25 -15.61 57.58
N SER A 434 2.98 -16.72 57.41
CA SER A 434 4.30 -16.92 58.02
C SER A 434 5.42 -16.30 57.18
N THR A 435 6.54 -15.98 57.82
CA THR A 435 7.74 -15.46 57.16
C THR A 435 8.64 -16.60 56.71
N LYS A 436 8.89 -16.73 55.40
CA LYS A 436 9.86 -17.68 54.81
C LYS A 436 11.14 -16.94 54.43
N SER A 437 12.31 -17.54 54.71
CA SER A 437 13.60 -17.00 54.27
C SER A 437 14.02 -17.64 52.95
N ALA A 438 14.38 -16.82 51.96
CA ALA A 438 15.00 -17.27 50.71
C ALA A 438 16.49 -16.90 50.72
N ARG A 439 17.34 -17.82 50.28
CA ARG A 439 18.80 -17.62 50.17
C ARG A 439 19.17 -17.10 48.78
N ASN A 440 20.29 -16.41 48.69
CA ASN A 440 20.86 -15.99 47.41
C ASN A 440 20.96 -17.19 46.43
N GLY A 441 20.33 -17.05 45.27
CA GLY A 441 20.28 -18.06 44.21
C GLY A 441 19.05 -18.96 44.25
N GLU A 442 18.20 -18.87 45.28
CA GLU A 442 16.95 -19.64 45.32
C GLU A 442 15.89 -19.03 44.39
N GLN A 443 15.10 -19.90 43.77
CA GLN A 443 13.92 -19.50 43.02
C GLN A 443 12.80 -19.18 44.00
N VAL A 444 12.18 -18.02 43.81
CA VAL A 444 11.03 -17.56 44.58
C VAL A 444 9.89 -17.34 43.62
N CYS A 445 8.72 -17.88 43.94
CA CYS A 445 7.49 -17.73 43.18
C CYS A 445 6.38 -17.15 44.06
N PHE A 446 5.50 -16.37 43.47
CA PHE A 446 4.40 -15.68 44.11
C PHE A 446 3.05 -16.14 43.54
N ASP A 447 2.00 -16.07 44.36
CA ASP A 447 0.63 -16.14 43.87
C ASP A 447 0.15 -14.80 43.30
N ASP A 448 -1.09 -14.76 42.79
CA ASP A 448 -1.70 -13.54 42.22
C ASP A 448 -1.84 -12.38 43.23
N ASN A 449 -1.70 -12.65 44.55
CA ASN A 449 -1.72 -11.62 45.60
C ASN A 449 -0.30 -11.16 46.00
N GLY A 450 0.74 -11.64 45.33
CA GLY A 450 2.13 -11.33 45.65
C GLY A 450 2.66 -12.04 46.90
N LEU A 451 2.01 -13.12 47.36
CA LEU A 451 2.46 -13.92 48.50
C LEU A 451 3.34 -15.08 48.05
N MET A 452 4.43 -15.35 48.77
CA MET A 452 5.35 -16.43 48.43
C MET A 452 4.67 -17.80 48.58
N LEU A 453 4.83 -18.65 47.55
CA LEU A 453 4.33 -20.03 47.52
C LEU A 453 5.03 -20.95 48.54
#